data_AF-A0A1G9IWS1-F1
#
_entry.id   AF-A0A1G9IWS1-F1
#
_cell.length_a   1.000
_cell.length_b   1.000
_cell.length_c   1.000
_cell.angle_alpha   90.00
_cell.angle_beta   90.00
_cell.angle_gamma   90.00
#
_symmetry.space_group_name_H-M   'P 1'
#
loop_
_entity.id
_entity.type
_entity.pdbx_description
1 polymer ?
#
loop_
_entity_poly.entity_id
_entity_poly.type
_entity_poly.pdbx_seq_one_letter_code
_entity_poly.pdbx_strand_id
1 'polypeptide(L)' 'MKNERLNERQSNVRTAVGLAAIDGGKPSDFTKKLLKGYEKGLISSKELKDEILKKYAKVSQ' A
#
# COMPACT_ATOMS: atom_id res chain seq x y z
N MET A 1 11.32 16.69 -9.59
CA MET A 1 10.97 15.33 -10.07
C MET A 1 10.91 14.24 -8.98
N LYS A 2 11.95 14.00 -8.14
CA LYS A 2 11.88 12.92 -7.10
C LYS A 2 10.84 13.20 -6.00
N ASN A 3 10.76 14.44 -5.53
CA ASN A 3 9.83 14.85 -4.47
C ASN A 3 8.37 14.81 -4.92
N GLU A 4 8.12 15.13 -6.19
CA GLU A 4 6.79 15.08 -6.82
C GLU A 4 6.24 13.65 -6.85
N ARG A 5 7.05 12.67 -7.26
CA ARG A 5 6.68 11.25 -7.23
C ARG A 5 6.42 10.71 -5.81
N LEU A 6 7.13 11.22 -4.80
CA LEU A 6 6.87 10.86 -3.40
C LEU A 6 5.54 11.44 -2.92
N ASN A 7 5.24 12.69 -3.29
CA ASN A 7 3.98 13.34 -2.97
C ASN A 7 2.79 12.62 -3.61
N GLU A 8 2.91 12.20 -4.88
CA GLU A 8 1.89 11.40 -5.57
C GLU A 8 1.63 10.07 -4.85
N ARG A 9 2.70 9.36 -4.46
CA ARG A 9 2.59 8.09 -3.73
C ARG A 9 1.84 8.26 -2.42
N GLN A 10 2.18 9.27 -1.63
CA GLN A 10 1.48 9.57 -0.38
C GLN A 10 0.03 9.96 -0.60
N SER A 11 -0.25 10.76 -1.64
CA SER A 11 -1.62 11.13 -2.01
C SER A 11 -2.45 9.89 -2.35
N ASN A 12 -1.92 9.02 -3.20
CA ASN A 12 -2.58 7.78 -3.62
C ASN A 12 -2.85 6.85 -2.43
N VAL A 13 -1.89 6.70 -1.51
CA VAL A 13 -2.08 5.87 -0.32
C VAL A 13 -3.17 6.45 0.60
N ARG A 14 -3.15 7.76 0.87
CA ARG A 14 -4.20 8.41 1.68
C ARG A 14 -5.59 8.23 1.06
N THR A 15 -5.71 8.43 -0.25
CA THR A 15 -6.99 8.25 -0.96
C THR A 15 -7.47 6.80 -0.88
N ALA A 16 -6.61 5.81 -1.16
CA ALA A 16 -6.99 4.41 -1.12
C ALA A 16 -7.39 3.94 0.29
N VAL A 17 -6.67 4.39 1.33
CA VAL A 17 -7.02 4.09 2.73
C VAL A 17 -8.33 4.77 3.13
N GLY A 18 -8.55 6.01 2.70
CA GLY A 18 -9.80 6.73 2.94
C GLY A 18 -11.00 6.05 2.30
N LEU A 19 -10.89 5.63 1.04
CA LEU A 19 -11.92 4.87 0.34
C LEU A 19 -12.23 3.56 1.06
N ALA A 20 -11.20 2.78 1.42
CA ALA A 20 -11.39 1.54 2.16
C ALA A 20 -12.07 1.77 3.53
N ALA A 21 -11.76 2.87 4.21
CA ALA A 21 -12.34 3.21 5.51
C ALA A 21 -13.83 3.58 5.42
N ILE A 22 -14.27 4.20 4.33
CA ILE A 22 -15.70 4.46 4.05
C ILE A 22 -16.49 3.13 4.04
N ASP A 23 -15.90 2.08 3.47
CA ASP A 23 -16.48 0.74 3.43
C ASP A 23 -16.25 -0.07 4.73
N GLY A 24 -15.77 0.56 5.81
CA GLY A 24 -15.48 -0.08 7.10
C GLY A 24 -14.18 -0.91 7.11
N GLY A 25 -13.41 -0.89 6.02
CA GLY A 25 -12.13 -1.54 5.89
C GLY A 25 -11.00 -0.81 6.61
N LYS A 26 -10.02 -1.57 7.11
CA LYS A 26 -8.76 -1.01 7.63
C LYS A 26 -7.57 -1.85 7.21
N PRO A 27 -6.45 -1.25 6.78
CA PRO A 27 -5.24 -2.02 6.49
C PRO A 27 -4.75 -2.77 7.74
N SER A 28 -4.31 -4.01 7.56
CA SER A 28 -3.60 -4.75 8.61
C SER A 28 -2.24 -4.09 8.91
N ASP A 29 -1.60 -4.43 10.03
CA ASP A 29 -0.28 -3.89 10.34
C ASP A 29 0.80 -4.33 9.34
N PHE A 30 0.62 -5.51 8.72
CA PHE A 30 1.43 -5.95 7.59
C PHE A 30 1.26 -4.99 6.40
N THR A 31 0.02 -4.73 5.99
CA THR A 31 -0.28 -3.83 4.87
C THR A 31 0.18 -2.39 5.15
N LYS A 32 0.00 -1.88 6.38
CA LYS A 32 0.50 -0.54 6.76
C LYS A 32 2.02 -0.42 6.59
N LYS A 33 2.79 -1.44 6.99
CA LYS A 33 4.25 -1.45 6.82
C LYS A 33 4.65 -1.37 5.35
N LEU A 34 3.98 -2.13 4.49
CA LEU A 34 4.23 -2.11 3.05
C LEU A 34 3.86 -0.76 2.42
N LEU A 35 2.70 -0.20 2.76
CA LEU A 35 2.27 1.12 2.27
C LEU A 35 3.28 2.20 2.65
N LYS A 36 3.80 2.19 3.88
CA LYS A 36 4.85 3.11 4.32
C LYS A 36 6.15 2.99 3.52
N GLY A 37 6.53 1.76 3.13
CA GLY A 37 7.66 1.51 2.24
C GLY A 37 7.41 2.10 0.84
N TYR A 38 6.22 1.90 0.31
CA TYR A 38 5.81 2.43 -0.98
C TYR A 38 5.80 3.97 -1.00
N GLU A 39 5.23 4.61 0.03
CA GLU A 39 5.20 6.07 0.20
C GLU A 39 6.60 6.69 0.20
N LYS A 40 7.56 6.01 0.83
CA LYS A 40 8.97 6.45 0.89
C LYS A 40 9.77 6.13 -0.37
N GLY A 41 9.17 5.45 -1.34
CA GLY A 41 9.87 4.98 -2.54
C GLY A 41 10.88 3.86 -2.26
N LEU A 42 10.80 3.20 -1.10
CA LEU A 42 11.66 2.07 -0.74
C LEU A 42 11.27 0.78 -1.48
N ILE A 43 9.99 0.69 -1.87
CA ILE A 43 9.47 -0.39 -2.71
C ILE A 43 8.63 0.20 -3.86
N SER A 44 8.61 -0.53 -4.97
CA SER A 44 7.79 -0.27 -6.14
C SER A 44 6.34 -0.72 -5.93
N SER A 45 5.45 -0.29 -6.83
CA SER A 45 4.06 -0.77 -6.86
C SER A 45 3.98 -2.29 -7.11
N LYS A 46 4.90 -2.83 -7.93
CA LYS A 46 4.98 -4.26 -8.22
C LYS A 46 5.35 -5.05 -6.96
N GLU A 47 6.40 -4.64 -6.25
CA GLU A 47 6.81 -5.30 -4.99
C GLU A 47 5.73 -5.21 -3.91
N LEU A 48 5.04 -4.07 -3.80
CA LEU A 48 3.89 -3.92 -2.91
C LEU A 48 2.80 -4.96 -3.23
N LYS A 49 2.42 -5.09 -4.51
CA LYS A 49 1.42 -6.07 -4.96
C LYS A 49 1.88 -7.50 -4.71
N ASP A 50 3.11 -7.83 -5.07
CA ASP A 50 3.66 -9.17 -4.95
C ASP A 50 3.70 -9.63 -3.49
N GLU A 51 4.10 -8.77 -2.55
CA GLU A 51 4.11 -9.09 -1.12
C GLU A 51 2.70 -9.22 -0.53
N ILE A 52 1.73 -8.41 -0.98
CA ILE A 52 0.31 -8.58 -0.60
C ILE A 52 -0.22 -9.92 -1.09
N LEU A 53 -0.02 -10.26 -2.36
CA LEU A 53 -0.46 -11.53 -2.94
C LEU A 53 0.21 -12.72 -2.23
N LYS A 54 1.52 -12.65 -1.99
CA LYS A 54 2.25 -13.69 -1.28
C LYS A 54 1.73 -13.94 0.14
N LYS A 55 1.30 -12.90 0.85
CA LYS A 55 0.76 -13.03 2.21
C LYS A 55 -0.67 -13.57 2.24
N TYR A 56 -1.52 -13.10 1.34
CA TYR A 56 -2.97 -13.36 1.40
C TYR A 56 -3.48 -14.38 0.39
N ALA A 57 -2.88 -14.49 -0.81
CA ALA A 57 -3.25 -15.50 -1.78
C ALA A 57 -2.77 -16.91 -1.39
N LYS A 58 -1.75 -17.01 -0.53
CA LYS A 58 -1.33 -18.29 0.08
C LYS A 58 -2.31 -18.83 1.13
N VAL A 59 -3.28 -18.04 1.58
CA VAL A 59 -4.29 -18.46 2.57
C VAL A 59 -5.51 -19.10 1.89
N SER A 60 -5.53 -19.17 0.55
CA SER A 60 -6.64 -19.72 -0.24
C SER A 60 -6.39 -21.14 -0.78
N GLN A 61 -5.49 -21.92 -0.18
CA GLN A 61 -5.36 -23.36 -0.45
C GLN A 61 -5.86 -24.18 0.72
#